data_AF-A0A8J3LQJ2-F1
#
_entry.id   AF-A0A8J3LQJ2-F1
#
_cell.length_a   1.000
_cell.length_b   1.000
_cell.length_c   1.000
_cell.angle_alpha   90.00
_cell.angle_beta   90.00
_cell.angle_gamma   90.00
#
_symmetry.space_group_name_H-M   'P 1'
#
loop_
_entity.id
_entity.type
_entity.pdbx_description
1 polymer ?
#
loop_
_entity_poly.entity_id
_entity_poly.type
_entity_poly.pdbx_seq_one_letter_code
_entity_poly.pdbx_strand_id
1 'polypeptide(L)'
;MSLTGLPLLITGVVVTLVLAVATGLYWRWTARATQRVVLVRTVLRPLALLLTEAVAVATAAIGANRALEIYPSWSVLFGGARTVDGARTADKATTAPSAGLEEWLHGQAKHGRGSGLAFAWKPAEALAWRLPSPPVVAVPDIYFQDRVARFPVIVVVAPSRARAAAAGWDDDRQALQIAHSGRPAVVVFVRLDDPAAALPVLATALPDQLGRDLRVQPVGWAVAGVGPDQRSALDLLQQNGDRYRAAALVDDGTHGPDAHLVDRARHAAPGLSLRLVAATPAAAGLDSDVVHQPTARLTAALRWLGHQTPPPLASPLVDPAVPASGGTR
;
A
#
# COMPACT_ATOMS: atom_id res chain seq x y z
N MET A 1 -6.37 -3.71 17.35
CA MET A 1 -6.43 -4.73 18.40
C MET A 1 -7.70 -5.55 18.19
N SER A 2 -7.63 -6.88 18.21
CA SER A 2 -8.83 -7.71 17.96
C SER A 2 -9.79 -7.56 19.14
N LEU A 3 -11.07 -7.34 18.82
CA LEU A 3 -12.13 -7.01 19.79
C LEU A 3 -12.44 -8.14 20.79
N THR A 4 -11.94 -9.33 20.47
CA THR A 4 -12.32 -10.60 21.10
C THR A 4 -11.10 -11.44 21.45
N GLY A 5 -9.92 -10.81 21.59
CA GLY A 5 -8.73 -11.49 22.08
C GLY A 5 -9.07 -12.23 23.38
N LEU A 6 -8.69 -13.51 23.45
CA LEU A 6 -8.83 -14.34 24.65
C LEU A 6 -8.36 -13.63 25.94
N PRO A 7 -7.29 -12.81 25.93
CA PRO A 7 -6.89 -12.04 27.11
C PRO A 7 -7.98 -11.07 27.59
N LEU A 8 -8.68 -10.37 26.68
CA LEU A 8 -9.70 -9.39 27.03
C LEU A 8 -10.93 -10.04 27.67
N LEU A 9 -11.33 -11.23 27.18
CA LEU A 9 -12.41 -12.01 27.79
C LEU A 9 -12.02 -12.48 29.20
N ILE A 10 -10.79 -12.98 29.39
CA ILE A 10 -10.30 -13.38 30.70
C ILE A 10 -10.30 -12.17 31.65
N THR A 11 -9.79 -11.02 31.20
CA THR A 11 -9.80 -9.80 32.01
C THR A 11 -11.23 -9.36 32.34
N GLY A 12 -12.17 -9.40 31.39
CA GLY A 12 -13.59 -9.06 31.63
C GLY A 12 -14.24 -9.96 32.68
N VAL A 13 -14.04 -11.28 32.60
CA VAL A 13 -14.55 -12.23 33.58
C VAL A 13 -13.95 -11.98 34.96
N VAL A 14 -12.63 -11.80 35.05
CA VAL A 14 -11.94 -11.53 36.33
C VAL A 14 -12.44 -10.23 36.96
N VAL A 15 -12.54 -9.15 36.18
CA VAL A 15 -13.05 -7.84 36.66
C VAL A 15 -14.49 -7.97 37.16
N THR A 16 -15.34 -8.71 36.44
CA THR A 16 -16.74 -8.95 36.86
C THR A 16 -16.80 -9.67 38.21
N LEU A 17 -16.00 -10.72 38.40
CA LEU A 17 -15.94 -11.48 39.65
C LEU A 17 -15.42 -10.60 40.80
N VAL A 18 -14.37 -9.82 40.58
CA VAL A 18 -13.81 -8.90 41.57
C VAL A 18 -14.85 -7.86 42.01
N LEU A 19 -15.58 -7.26 41.05
CA LEU A 19 -16.64 -6.29 41.36
C LEU A 19 -17.78 -6.91 42.17
N ALA A 20 -18.21 -8.13 41.83
CA ALA A 20 -19.26 -8.83 42.57
C ALA A 20 -18.83 -9.13 44.02
N VAL A 21 -17.59 -9.62 44.22
CA VAL A 21 -17.04 -9.89 45.56
C VAL A 21 -16.87 -8.61 46.35
N ALA A 22 -16.30 -7.56 45.76
CA ALA A 22 -16.13 -6.26 46.41
C ALA A 22 -17.48 -5.67 46.84
N THR A 23 -18.51 -5.77 45.99
CA THR A 23 -19.87 -5.32 46.31
C THR A 23 -20.45 -6.09 47.49
N GLY A 24 -20.30 -7.42 47.51
CA GLY A 24 -20.77 -8.27 48.63
C GLY A 24 -20.04 -7.98 49.95
N LEU A 25 -18.71 -7.81 49.90
CA LEU A 25 -17.91 -7.45 51.07
C LEU A 25 -18.29 -6.06 51.60
N TYR A 26 -18.48 -5.09 50.70
CA TYR A 26 -18.93 -3.75 51.03
C TYR A 26 -20.31 -3.77 51.72
N TRP A 27 -21.24 -4.59 51.23
CA TRP A 27 -22.54 -4.78 51.89
C TRP A 27 -22.42 -5.38 53.29
N ARG A 28 -21.58 -6.41 53.46
CA ARG A 28 -21.35 -7.04 54.76
C ARG A 28 -20.73 -6.06 55.76
N TRP A 29 -19.77 -5.26 55.31
CA TRP A 29 -19.08 -4.30 56.16
C TRP A 29 -20.00 -3.15 56.59
N THR A 30 -20.76 -2.58 55.64
CA THR A 30 -21.72 -1.50 55.91
C THR A 30 -22.97 -1.95 56.66
N ALA A 31 -23.25 -3.26 56.76
CA ALA A 31 -24.33 -3.79 57.60
C ALA A 31 -24.07 -3.71 59.09
N ARG A 32 -22.81 -3.57 59.51
CA ARG A 32 -22.44 -3.43 60.91
C ARG A 32 -22.32 -1.97 61.37
N ALA A 33 -22.27 -1.01 60.44
CA ALA A 33 -22.10 0.41 60.74
C ALA A 33 -23.45 1.13 60.86
N THR A 34 -23.72 1.64 62.07
CA THR A 34 -25.00 2.20 62.56
C THR A 34 -25.49 3.45 61.80
N GLN A 35 -26.82 3.47 61.52
CA GLN A 35 -27.78 4.53 61.11
C GLN A 35 -27.40 5.75 60.25
N ARG A 36 -26.17 6.28 60.24
CA ARG A 36 -25.83 7.47 59.42
C ARG A 36 -25.54 7.16 57.94
N VAL A 37 -25.50 5.89 57.56
CA VAL A 37 -25.17 5.43 56.19
C VAL A 37 -26.44 5.16 55.36
N VAL A 38 -27.63 5.58 55.80
CA VAL A 38 -28.89 5.29 55.07
C VAL A 38 -28.85 5.89 53.66
N LEU A 39 -28.42 7.14 53.51
CA LEU A 39 -28.43 7.84 52.21
C LEU A 39 -27.34 7.31 51.25
N VAL A 40 -26.16 6.99 51.77
CA VAL A 40 -25.10 6.31 51.01
C VAL A 40 -25.54 4.90 50.59
N ARG A 41 -26.26 4.18 51.46
CA ARG A 41 -26.82 2.86 51.13
C ARG A 41 -27.91 2.95 50.06
N THR A 42 -28.77 3.96 50.06
CA THR A 42 -29.86 4.04 49.07
C THR A 42 -29.37 4.34 47.67
N VAL A 43 -28.29 5.11 47.50
CA VAL A 43 -27.76 5.47 46.16
C VAL A 43 -26.65 4.55 45.70
N LEU A 44 -25.71 4.20 46.58
CA LEU A 44 -24.52 3.46 46.17
C LEU A 44 -24.82 1.98 45.88
N ARG A 45 -25.84 1.42 46.54
CA ARG A 45 -26.27 0.02 46.30
C ARG A 45 -26.80 -0.22 44.89
N PRO A 46 -27.83 0.51 44.41
CA PRO A 46 -28.32 0.32 43.06
C PRO A 46 -27.22 0.65 42.05
N LEU A 47 -26.39 1.67 42.31
CA LEU A 47 -25.30 2.02 41.38
C LEU A 47 -24.25 0.91 41.26
N ALA A 48 -23.81 0.31 42.37
CA ALA A 48 -22.87 -0.82 42.33
C ALA A 48 -23.48 -2.05 41.65
N LEU A 49 -24.77 -2.32 41.89
CA LEU A 49 -25.48 -3.43 41.26
C LEU A 49 -25.62 -3.21 39.75
N LEU A 50 -26.05 -2.03 39.32
CA LEU A 50 -26.16 -1.64 37.91
C LEU A 50 -24.80 -1.68 37.21
N LEU A 51 -23.72 -1.25 37.85
CA LEU A 51 -22.38 -1.32 37.27
C LEU A 51 -21.94 -2.77 37.09
N THR A 52 -22.18 -3.63 38.08
CA THR A 52 -21.85 -5.07 38.00
C THR A 52 -22.64 -5.75 36.89
N GLU A 53 -23.93 -5.43 36.79
CA GLU A 53 -24.82 -5.94 35.74
C GLU A 53 -24.40 -5.45 34.35
N ALA A 54 -24.09 -4.16 34.20
CA ALA A 54 -23.63 -3.60 32.93
C ALA A 54 -22.32 -4.25 32.44
N VAL A 55 -21.37 -4.48 33.36
CA VAL A 55 -20.10 -5.15 33.04
C VAL A 55 -20.35 -6.63 32.68
N ALA A 56 -21.25 -7.31 33.38
CA ALA A 56 -21.62 -8.69 33.07
C ALA A 56 -22.29 -8.82 31.69
N VAL A 57 -23.25 -7.94 31.37
CA VAL A 57 -23.92 -7.89 30.06
C VAL A 57 -22.92 -7.55 28.95
N ALA A 58 -22.04 -6.57 29.16
CA ALA A 58 -20.98 -6.24 28.19
C ALA A 58 -20.04 -7.42 27.96
N THR A 59 -19.65 -8.14 29.01
CA THR A 59 -18.80 -9.33 28.91
C THR A 59 -19.50 -10.45 28.14
N ALA A 60 -20.77 -10.71 28.42
CA ALA A 60 -21.59 -11.68 27.69
C ALA A 60 -21.77 -11.28 26.22
N ALA A 61 -22.01 -10.00 25.94
CA ALA A 61 -22.14 -9.47 24.59
C ALA A 61 -20.82 -9.59 23.81
N ILE A 62 -19.66 -9.34 24.44
CA ILE A 62 -18.34 -9.57 23.83
C ILE A 62 -18.13 -11.07 23.55
N GLY A 63 -18.56 -11.95 24.47
CA GLY A 63 -18.51 -13.40 24.29
C GLY A 63 -19.38 -13.88 23.13
N ALA A 64 -20.63 -13.42 23.07
CA ALA A 64 -21.56 -13.72 21.99
C ALA A 64 -21.05 -13.15 20.65
N ASN A 65 -20.53 -11.92 20.66
CA ASN A 65 -19.90 -11.31 19.49
C ASN A 65 -18.71 -12.13 18.99
N ARG A 66 -17.94 -12.76 19.88
CA ARG A 66 -16.86 -13.67 19.49
C ARG A 66 -17.39 -14.98 18.92
N ALA A 67 -18.42 -15.56 19.52
CA ALA A 67 -19.00 -16.82 19.08
C ALA A 67 -19.74 -16.70 17.73
N LEU A 68 -20.33 -15.54 17.48
CA LEU A 68 -21.17 -15.27 16.30
C LEU A 68 -20.49 -14.33 15.28
N GLU A 69 -19.29 -13.84 15.57
CA GLU A 69 -18.49 -12.92 14.73
C GLU A 69 -19.25 -11.68 14.20
N ILE A 70 -20.20 -11.15 14.97
CA ILE A 70 -21.15 -10.10 14.51
C ILE A 70 -20.42 -8.77 14.20
N TYR A 71 -19.41 -8.40 15.00
CA TYR A 71 -18.65 -7.17 14.90
C TYR A 71 -17.13 -7.45 14.90
N PRO A 72 -16.44 -7.23 13.76
CA PRO A 72 -15.00 -7.47 13.64
C PRO A 72 -14.13 -6.47 14.42
N SER A 73 -14.60 -5.22 14.61
CA SER A 73 -13.81 -4.14 15.22
C SER A 73 -14.66 -3.05 15.88
N TRP A 74 -14.03 -2.27 16.78
CA TRP A 74 -14.71 -1.24 17.60
C TRP A 74 -15.15 -0.07 16.72
N SER A 75 -14.45 0.16 15.62
CA SER A 75 -14.79 1.17 14.63
C SER A 75 -16.14 0.90 13.95
N VAL A 76 -16.54 -0.38 13.80
CA VAL A 76 -17.86 -0.74 13.25
C VAL A 76 -18.96 -0.45 14.27
N LEU A 77 -18.73 -0.80 15.55
CA LEU A 77 -19.71 -0.58 16.63
C LEU A 77 -20.00 0.90 16.89
N PHE A 78 -18.98 1.77 16.84
CA PHE A 78 -19.12 3.21 17.11
C PHE A 78 -19.43 4.06 15.86
N GLY A 79 -19.91 3.43 14.77
CA GLY A 79 -20.40 4.17 13.60
C GLY A 79 -19.30 4.77 12.70
N GLY A 80 -18.05 4.29 12.82
CA GLY A 80 -16.93 4.69 11.98
C GLY A 80 -16.92 4.09 10.57
N ALA A 81 -17.94 3.31 10.19
CA ALA A 81 -18.09 2.79 8.84
C ALA A 81 -19.56 2.82 8.42
N ARG A 82 -20.04 4.00 8.00
CA ARG A 82 -21.12 4.06 7.01
C ARG A 82 -20.49 3.94 5.63
N THR A 83 -20.41 2.71 5.13
CA THR A 83 -20.86 2.41 3.76
C THR A 83 -21.62 1.10 3.81
N VAL A 84 -22.89 1.25 3.49
CA VAL A 84 -23.96 0.27 3.55
C VAL A 84 -23.85 -0.65 2.33
N ASP A 85 -23.86 -1.95 2.63
CA ASP A 85 -24.29 -3.09 1.83
C ASP A 85 -23.55 -3.44 0.53
N GLY A 86 -22.68 -4.45 0.66
CA GLY A 86 -22.84 -5.63 -0.21
C GLY A 86 -21.67 -6.06 -1.10
N ALA A 87 -20.46 -6.28 -0.58
CA ALA A 87 -19.58 -7.37 -1.05
C ALA A 87 -18.26 -7.47 -0.24
N ARG A 88 -18.25 -8.41 0.70
CA ARG A 88 -17.14 -9.28 1.15
C ARG A 88 -15.68 -8.77 1.10
N THR A 89 -15.06 -8.89 2.28
CA THR A 89 -13.62 -8.92 2.56
C THR A 89 -12.86 -7.66 2.17
N ALA A 90 -12.87 -6.68 3.07
CA ALA A 90 -11.76 -5.76 3.21
C ALA A 90 -10.54 -6.59 3.64
N ASP A 91 -9.83 -7.09 2.63
CA ASP A 91 -8.52 -7.70 2.75
C ASP A 91 -7.63 -6.73 3.53
N LYS A 92 -7.19 -7.16 4.71
CA LYS A 92 -6.07 -6.53 5.40
C LYS A 92 -4.91 -6.52 4.42
N ALA A 93 -4.41 -5.33 4.06
CA ALA A 93 -3.32 -5.13 3.12
C ALA A 93 -2.28 -6.25 3.28
N THR A 94 -2.11 -7.06 2.24
CA THR A 94 -1.40 -8.33 2.41
C THR A 94 0.08 -8.01 2.43
N THR A 95 0.68 -7.83 3.61
CA THR A 95 2.11 -7.52 3.70
C THR A 95 2.91 -8.75 3.32
N ALA A 96 3.77 -8.62 2.33
CA ALA A 96 4.62 -9.71 1.91
C ALA A 96 5.80 -9.93 2.89
N PRO A 97 6.28 -11.18 3.05
CA PRO A 97 7.45 -11.47 3.87
C PRO A 97 8.72 -10.91 3.22
N SER A 98 9.70 -10.54 4.04
CA SER A 98 11.00 -10.01 3.58
C SER A 98 11.94 -11.09 3.01
N ALA A 99 11.63 -12.37 3.22
CA ALA A 99 12.36 -13.51 2.67
C ALA A 99 11.36 -14.51 2.08
N GLY A 100 11.75 -15.21 1.01
CA GLY A 100 10.89 -16.17 0.33
C GLY A 100 9.70 -15.51 -0.38
N LEU A 101 9.86 -14.27 -0.86
CA LEU A 101 8.79 -13.51 -1.53
C LEU A 101 8.17 -14.30 -2.68
N GLU A 102 9.00 -14.96 -3.49
CA GLU A 102 8.54 -15.79 -4.60
C GLU A 102 7.67 -16.96 -4.14
N GLU A 103 8.09 -17.69 -3.11
CA GLU A 103 7.30 -18.80 -2.58
C GLU A 103 5.96 -18.32 -2.02
N TRP A 104 5.98 -17.18 -1.33
CA TRP A 104 4.76 -16.54 -0.86
C TRP A 104 3.84 -16.12 -2.01
N LEU A 105 4.37 -15.51 -3.09
CA LEU A 105 3.60 -15.13 -4.28
C LEU A 105 2.93 -16.35 -4.93
N HIS A 106 3.66 -17.45 -5.10
CA HIS A 106 3.10 -18.69 -5.63
C HIS A 106 2.06 -19.30 -4.68
N GLY A 107 2.27 -19.15 -3.37
CA GLY A 107 1.27 -19.48 -2.36
C GLY A 107 -0.03 -18.69 -2.56
N GLN A 108 0.05 -17.38 -2.76
CA GLN A 108 -1.11 -16.51 -3.00
C GLN A 108 -1.86 -16.91 -4.28
N ALA A 109 -1.14 -17.23 -5.36
CA ALA A 109 -1.75 -17.68 -6.61
C ALA A 109 -2.62 -18.94 -6.42
N LYS A 110 -2.17 -19.90 -5.60
CA LYS A 110 -2.95 -21.12 -5.26
C LYS A 110 -4.24 -20.82 -4.49
N HIS A 111 -4.32 -19.68 -3.80
CA HIS A 111 -5.52 -19.22 -3.10
C HIS A 111 -6.43 -18.36 -3.98
N GLY A 112 -6.33 -18.48 -5.31
CA GLY A 112 -7.19 -17.77 -6.26
C GLY A 112 -6.72 -16.37 -6.65
N ARG A 113 -5.54 -15.93 -6.19
CA ARG A 113 -4.95 -14.63 -6.57
C ARG A 113 -4.02 -14.72 -7.79
N GLY A 114 -4.32 -15.63 -8.71
CA GLY A 114 -3.55 -15.82 -9.95
C GLY A 114 -3.78 -14.74 -11.01
N SER A 115 -4.79 -13.89 -10.84
CA SER A 115 -5.15 -12.80 -11.76
C SER A 115 -4.39 -11.49 -11.48
N GLY A 116 -3.17 -11.58 -10.93
CA GLY A 116 -2.40 -10.44 -10.45
C GLY A 116 -2.56 -10.20 -8.94
N LEU A 117 -1.58 -9.53 -8.35
CA LEU A 117 -1.55 -9.23 -6.91
C LEU A 117 -0.88 -7.89 -6.66
N ALA A 118 -1.49 -7.06 -5.81
CA ALA A 118 -0.83 -5.91 -5.20
C ALA A 118 -0.62 -6.16 -3.71
N PHE A 119 0.51 -5.69 -3.19
CA PHE A 119 0.88 -5.89 -1.79
C PHE A 119 1.89 -4.84 -1.31
N ALA A 120 1.84 -4.54 -0.02
CA ALA A 120 2.89 -3.77 0.64
C ALA A 120 4.17 -4.61 0.75
N TRP A 121 5.25 -4.13 0.12
CA TRP A 121 6.55 -4.79 0.08
C TRP A 121 7.49 -4.21 1.14
N LYS A 122 8.09 -5.09 1.95
CA LYS A 122 9.04 -4.73 3.00
C LYS A 122 10.38 -5.41 2.73
N PRO A 123 11.28 -4.77 1.97
CA PRO A 123 12.61 -5.32 1.73
C PRO A 123 13.40 -5.40 3.04
N ALA A 124 14.40 -6.28 3.08
CA ALA A 124 15.25 -6.45 4.27
C ALA A 124 15.91 -5.13 4.74
N GLU A 125 16.24 -4.25 3.79
CA GLU A 125 16.87 -2.95 4.04
C GLU A 125 15.87 -1.78 4.17
N ALA A 126 14.56 -2.04 4.29
CA ALA A 126 13.51 -1.02 4.25
C ALA A 126 13.73 0.15 5.23
N LEU A 127 14.31 -0.11 6.41
CA LEU A 127 14.56 0.93 7.41
C LEU A 127 15.60 1.96 6.97
N ALA A 128 16.57 1.56 6.14
CA ALA A 128 17.60 2.47 5.65
C ALA A 128 17.07 3.47 4.60
N TRP A 129 15.95 3.14 3.96
CA TRP A 129 15.41 3.90 2.84
C TRP A 129 14.69 5.18 3.25
N ARG A 130 14.30 5.31 4.54
CA ARG A 130 13.60 6.49 5.09
C ARG A 130 12.35 6.91 4.31
N LEU A 131 11.68 5.96 3.67
CA LEU A 131 10.40 6.23 3.02
C LEU A 131 9.28 6.36 4.07
N PRO A 132 8.30 7.26 3.87
CA PRO A 132 7.16 7.44 4.78
C PRO A 132 6.32 6.18 4.97
N SER A 133 6.27 5.34 3.94
CA SER A 133 5.55 4.07 3.95
C SER A 133 6.30 3.03 3.13
N PRO A 134 6.10 1.72 3.41
CA PRO A 134 6.58 0.68 2.51
C PRO A 134 6.05 0.87 1.09
N PRO A 135 6.85 0.61 0.04
CA PRO A 135 6.35 0.59 -1.33
C PRO A 135 5.22 -0.43 -1.51
N VAL A 136 4.28 -0.12 -2.41
CA VAL A 136 3.27 -1.08 -2.86
C VAL A 136 3.73 -1.65 -4.19
N VAL A 137 3.80 -2.97 -4.31
CA VAL A 137 4.18 -3.66 -5.55
C VAL A 137 2.95 -4.33 -6.12
N ALA A 138 2.68 -4.11 -7.40
CA ALA A 138 1.68 -4.83 -8.18
C ALA A 138 2.36 -5.71 -9.23
N VAL A 139 2.08 -7.00 -9.21
CA VAL A 139 2.55 -7.98 -10.20
C VAL A 139 1.40 -8.38 -11.14
N PRO A 140 1.66 -8.53 -12.45
CA PRO A 140 0.64 -8.91 -13.41
C PRO A 140 0.25 -10.39 -13.27
N ASP A 141 -0.89 -10.78 -13.80
CA ASP A 141 -1.38 -12.17 -13.81
C ASP A 141 -0.40 -13.16 -14.48
N ILE A 142 0.19 -12.76 -15.62
CA ILE A 142 1.17 -13.56 -16.36
C ILE A 142 2.44 -13.85 -15.52
N TYR A 143 2.71 -13.07 -14.47
CA TYR A 143 3.80 -13.34 -13.52
C TYR A 143 3.69 -14.73 -12.91
N PHE A 144 2.47 -15.21 -12.65
CA PHE A 144 2.22 -16.50 -12.04
C PHE A 144 2.19 -17.65 -13.05
N GLN A 145 2.01 -17.32 -14.33
CA GLN A 145 1.92 -18.28 -15.43
C GLN A 145 3.30 -18.60 -15.99
N ASP A 146 4.13 -17.58 -16.20
CA ASP A 146 5.48 -17.71 -16.72
C ASP A 146 6.52 -17.58 -15.59
N ARG A 147 7.04 -18.72 -15.15
CA ARG A 147 8.02 -18.80 -14.04
C ARG A 147 9.44 -18.45 -14.47
N VAL A 148 9.73 -18.39 -15.76
CA VAL A 148 11.08 -18.12 -16.29
C VAL A 148 11.19 -16.71 -16.89
N ALA A 149 10.06 -16.06 -17.16
CA ALA A 149 10.01 -14.68 -17.60
C ALA A 149 10.48 -13.70 -16.53
N ARG A 150 11.20 -12.68 -16.99
CA ARG A 150 11.51 -11.47 -16.24
C ARG A 150 10.71 -10.30 -16.78
N PHE A 151 10.09 -9.56 -15.87
CA PHE A 151 9.15 -8.50 -16.20
C PHE A 151 9.81 -7.12 -16.18
N PRO A 152 9.43 -6.21 -17.09
CA PRO A 152 9.84 -4.81 -16.96
C PRO A 152 9.24 -4.19 -15.69
N VAL A 153 9.85 -3.10 -15.23
CA VAL A 153 9.41 -2.39 -14.03
C VAL A 153 8.98 -0.97 -14.38
N ILE A 154 7.85 -0.56 -13.82
CA ILE A 154 7.39 0.84 -13.83
C ILE A 154 7.34 1.34 -12.39
N VAL A 155 8.16 2.33 -12.07
CA VAL A 155 8.17 2.98 -10.75
C VAL A 155 7.23 4.18 -10.79
N VAL A 156 6.30 4.28 -9.84
CA VAL A 156 5.42 5.44 -9.69
C VAL A 156 5.81 6.16 -8.40
N VAL A 157 6.17 7.44 -8.49
CA VAL A 157 6.53 8.28 -7.35
C VAL A 157 5.49 9.38 -7.17
N ALA A 158 5.05 9.58 -5.94
CA ALA A 158 4.11 10.62 -5.56
C ALA A 158 4.32 11.06 -4.11
N PRO A 159 3.86 12.28 -3.74
CA PRO A 159 4.07 12.76 -2.39
C PRO A 159 3.29 11.91 -1.40
N SER A 160 3.78 11.83 -0.16
CA SER A 160 3.13 11.08 0.93
C SER A 160 1.69 11.51 1.20
N ARG A 161 1.38 12.77 0.91
CA ARG A 161 0.05 13.38 1.08
C ARG A 161 -0.72 13.52 -0.23
N ALA A 162 -0.34 12.80 -1.28
CA ALA A 162 -1.05 12.86 -2.55
C ALA A 162 -2.53 12.44 -2.36
N ARG A 163 -3.44 13.18 -3.00
CA ARG A 163 -4.87 12.92 -2.89
C ARG A 163 -5.27 11.69 -3.71
N ALA A 164 -6.35 11.03 -3.28
CA ALA A 164 -6.91 9.88 -3.97
C ALA A 164 -7.20 10.13 -5.46
N ALA A 165 -7.57 11.36 -5.82
CA ALA A 165 -7.88 11.75 -7.19
C ALA A 165 -6.68 11.68 -8.16
N ALA A 166 -5.44 11.69 -7.68
CA ALA A 166 -4.26 11.68 -8.54
C ALA A 166 -3.32 10.51 -8.29
N ALA A 167 -3.37 9.95 -7.08
CA ALA A 167 -2.45 8.92 -6.63
C ALA A 167 -3.13 8.00 -5.60
N GLY A 168 -4.39 7.62 -5.83
CA GLY A 168 -5.21 6.89 -4.85
C GLY A 168 -4.90 5.40 -4.67
N TRP A 169 -3.68 4.93 -4.89
CA TRP A 169 -3.33 3.51 -4.76
C TRP A 169 -3.15 3.04 -3.30
N ASP A 170 -3.76 3.70 -2.33
CA ASP A 170 -3.65 3.31 -0.91
C ASP A 170 -4.41 1.99 -0.61
N ASP A 171 -5.30 1.58 -1.51
CA ASP A 171 -5.95 0.26 -1.53
C ASP A 171 -5.23 -0.66 -2.54
N ASP A 172 -4.82 -1.86 -2.10
CA ASP A 172 -4.20 -2.90 -2.93
C ASP A 172 -5.03 -3.16 -4.21
N ARG A 173 -6.38 -3.19 -4.13
CA ARG A 173 -7.24 -3.41 -5.32
C ARG A 173 -7.14 -2.27 -6.31
N GLN A 174 -7.08 -1.03 -5.82
CA GLN A 174 -6.95 0.14 -6.67
C GLN A 174 -5.56 0.21 -7.29
N ALA A 175 -4.50 -0.07 -6.52
CA ALA A 175 -3.13 -0.20 -7.02
C ALA A 175 -3.06 -1.25 -8.14
N LEU A 176 -3.68 -2.40 -7.93
CA LEU A 176 -3.73 -3.48 -8.91
C LEU A 176 -4.50 -3.08 -10.17
N GLN A 177 -5.68 -2.46 -10.04
CA GLN A 177 -6.47 -2.00 -11.18
C GLN A 177 -5.72 -0.96 -12.02
N ILE A 178 -5.02 -0.03 -11.36
CA ILE A 178 -4.18 0.98 -12.00
C ILE A 178 -3.01 0.31 -12.74
N ALA A 179 -2.34 -0.68 -12.11
CA ALA A 179 -1.22 -1.39 -12.73
C ALA A 179 -1.63 -2.21 -13.97
N HIS A 180 -2.84 -2.75 -14.00
CA HIS A 180 -3.37 -3.54 -15.12
C HIS A 180 -3.75 -2.73 -16.37
N SER A 181 -3.64 -1.40 -16.35
CA SER A 181 -4.10 -0.59 -17.48
C SER A 181 -3.15 -0.54 -18.67
N GLY A 182 -1.95 -1.11 -18.53
CA GLY A 182 -0.89 -1.15 -19.55
C GLY A 182 -0.50 -2.57 -19.96
N ARG A 183 0.66 -2.68 -20.61
CA ARG A 183 1.28 -3.99 -20.87
C ARG A 183 1.74 -4.65 -19.57
N PRO A 184 1.89 -5.98 -19.53
CA PRO A 184 2.36 -6.68 -18.33
C PRO A 184 3.71 -6.17 -17.84
N ALA A 185 3.71 -5.56 -16.66
CA ALA A 185 4.88 -5.02 -15.98
C ALA A 185 4.68 -5.12 -14.47
N VAL A 186 5.79 -5.21 -13.72
CA VAL A 186 5.75 -5.02 -12.26
C VAL A 186 5.68 -3.52 -12.00
N VAL A 187 4.63 -3.07 -11.31
CA VAL A 187 4.45 -1.65 -10.99
C VAL A 187 4.74 -1.42 -9.52
N VAL A 188 5.61 -0.47 -9.22
CA VAL A 188 6.08 -0.18 -7.86
C VAL A 188 5.68 1.23 -7.49
N PHE A 189 4.74 1.36 -6.56
CA PHE A 189 4.26 2.63 -6.08
C PHE A 189 5.02 3.06 -4.83
N VAL A 190 5.59 4.27 -4.87
CA VAL A 190 6.44 4.82 -3.81
C VAL A 190 5.91 6.18 -3.39
N ARG A 191 5.78 6.36 -2.07
CA ARG A 191 5.45 7.64 -1.44
C ARG A 191 6.73 8.35 -1.01
N LEU A 192 6.84 9.65 -1.29
CA LEU A 192 8.00 10.47 -0.94
C LEU A 192 7.63 11.57 0.07
N ASP A 193 8.46 11.72 1.10
CA ASP A 193 8.46 12.90 1.98
C ASP A 193 9.60 13.86 1.61
N ASP A 194 10.78 13.31 1.33
CA ASP A 194 11.97 14.03 0.89
C ASP A 194 12.47 13.43 -0.44
N PRO A 195 12.11 14.06 -1.57
CA PRO A 195 12.51 13.57 -2.89
C PRO A 195 14.03 13.51 -3.11
N ALA A 196 14.80 14.40 -2.48
CA ALA A 196 16.25 14.43 -2.63
C ALA A 196 16.90 13.28 -1.87
N ALA A 197 16.45 13.00 -0.65
CA ALA A 197 16.91 11.86 0.14
C ALA A 197 16.49 10.51 -0.47
N ALA A 198 15.35 10.47 -1.17
CA ALA A 198 14.85 9.25 -1.80
C ALA A 198 15.53 8.91 -3.13
N LEU A 199 16.19 9.86 -3.80
CA LEU A 199 16.79 9.63 -5.12
C LEU A 199 17.80 8.47 -5.13
N PRO A 200 18.76 8.34 -4.19
CA PRO A 200 19.66 7.19 -4.14
C PRO A 200 18.94 5.86 -3.91
N VAL A 201 17.81 5.88 -3.18
CA VAL A 201 16.97 4.70 -2.97
C VAL A 201 16.34 4.29 -4.29
N LEU A 202 15.70 5.22 -5.01
CA LEU A 202 15.02 4.96 -6.28
C LEU A 202 15.99 4.58 -7.41
N ALA A 203 17.19 5.15 -7.42
CA ALA A 203 18.20 4.92 -8.44
C ALA A 203 18.95 3.59 -8.26
N THR A 204 19.21 3.19 -7.01
CA THR A 204 20.14 2.08 -6.71
C THR A 204 19.53 1.03 -5.79
N ALA A 205 19.15 1.40 -4.56
CA ALA A 205 18.77 0.41 -3.55
C ALA A 205 17.48 -0.34 -3.90
N LEU A 206 16.47 0.37 -4.41
CA LEU A 206 15.20 -0.20 -4.82
C LEU A 206 15.35 -1.16 -6.01
N PRO A 207 16.05 -0.78 -7.09
CA PRO A 207 16.30 -1.74 -8.16
C PRO A 207 17.07 -2.99 -7.75
N ASP A 208 18.09 -2.84 -6.90
CA ASP A 208 18.89 -3.97 -6.42
C ASP A 208 18.07 -4.93 -5.56
N GLN A 209 17.23 -4.43 -4.66
CA GLN A 209 16.34 -5.26 -3.85
C GLN A 209 15.24 -5.92 -4.69
N LEU A 210 14.63 -5.20 -5.63
CA LEU A 210 13.62 -5.79 -6.52
C LEU A 210 14.21 -6.91 -7.38
N GLY A 211 15.44 -6.75 -7.88
CA GLY A 211 16.14 -7.79 -8.64
C GLY A 211 16.48 -9.05 -7.84
N ARG A 212 16.57 -8.95 -6.50
CA ARG A 212 16.74 -10.09 -5.59
C ARG A 212 15.40 -10.76 -5.26
N ASP A 213 14.39 -9.95 -5.00
CA ASP A 213 13.12 -10.41 -4.44
C ASP A 213 12.11 -10.85 -5.50
N LEU A 214 12.21 -10.33 -6.73
CA LEU A 214 11.26 -10.55 -7.82
C LEU A 214 11.96 -10.86 -9.16
N ARG A 215 11.23 -11.51 -10.06
CA ARG A 215 11.63 -11.72 -11.46
C ARG A 215 11.49 -10.45 -12.30
N VAL A 216 12.33 -9.47 -12.03
CA VAL A 216 12.37 -8.22 -12.80
C VAL A 216 13.57 -8.18 -13.77
N GLN A 217 13.41 -7.45 -14.87
CA GLN A 217 14.51 -7.16 -15.79
C GLN A 217 15.50 -6.19 -15.14
N PRO A 218 16.81 -6.28 -15.45
CA PRO A 218 17.81 -5.41 -14.85
C PRO A 218 17.79 -3.98 -15.40
N VAL A 219 17.29 -3.79 -16.63
CA VAL A 219 17.30 -2.51 -17.38
C VAL A 219 15.98 -2.31 -18.12
N GLY A 220 15.80 -1.15 -18.76
CA GLY A 220 14.59 -0.84 -19.54
C GLY A 220 13.40 -0.46 -18.67
N TRP A 221 13.67 0.12 -17.50
CA TRP A 221 12.67 0.55 -16.54
C TRP A 221 12.02 1.85 -17.00
N ALA A 222 10.85 2.11 -16.46
CA ALA A 222 10.08 3.31 -16.67
C ALA A 222 9.75 3.97 -15.33
N VAL A 223 9.53 5.29 -15.33
CA VAL A 223 9.14 6.03 -14.13
C VAL A 223 8.00 7.01 -14.37
N ALA A 224 7.02 7.09 -13.47
CA ALA A 224 5.98 8.11 -13.48
C ALA A 224 6.12 8.98 -12.23
N GLY A 225 6.20 10.30 -12.40
CA GLY A 225 6.20 11.25 -11.29
C GLY A 225 4.88 12.01 -11.25
N VAL A 226 4.20 12.00 -10.09
CA VAL A 226 2.87 12.60 -9.91
C VAL A 226 2.95 13.90 -9.10
N GLY A 227 2.31 14.95 -9.61
CA GLY A 227 2.24 16.26 -8.97
C GLY A 227 3.64 16.85 -8.72
N PRO A 228 4.01 17.22 -7.47
CA PRO A 228 5.32 17.80 -7.19
C PRO A 228 6.50 16.84 -7.46
N ASP A 229 6.28 15.52 -7.46
CA ASP A 229 7.34 14.53 -7.68
C ASP A 229 7.62 14.23 -9.17
N GLN A 230 7.00 14.97 -10.09
CA GLN A 230 7.38 14.96 -11.51
C GLN A 230 8.88 15.22 -11.71
N ARG A 231 9.48 16.09 -10.87
CA ARG A 231 10.91 16.37 -10.92
C ARG A 231 11.77 15.13 -10.64
N SER A 232 11.39 14.31 -9.67
CA SER A 232 12.11 13.07 -9.35
C SER A 232 12.11 12.07 -10.50
N ALA A 233 10.98 11.96 -11.23
CA ALA A 233 10.90 11.11 -12.41
C ALA A 233 11.83 11.59 -13.53
N LEU A 234 11.90 12.91 -13.77
CA LEU A 234 12.83 13.48 -14.75
C LEU A 234 14.29 13.31 -14.31
N ASP A 235 14.59 13.53 -13.02
CA ASP A 235 15.94 13.36 -12.47
C ASP A 235 16.42 11.90 -12.62
N LEU A 236 15.57 10.91 -12.33
CA LEU A 236 15.85 9.49 -12.57
C LEU A 236 16.09 9.19 -14.06
N LEU A 237 15.25 9.71 -14.95
CA LEU A 237 15.40 9.51 -16.39
C LEU A 237 16.75 10.07 -16.90
N GLN A 238 17.13 11.27 -16.45
CA GLN A 238 18.33 11.96 -16.94
C GLN A 238 19.63 11.43 -16.32
N GLN A 239 19.61 11.10 -15.03
CA GLN A 239 20.81 10.69 -14.28
C GLN A 239 21.05 9.17 -14.34
N ASN A 240 20.00 8.39 -14.60
CA ASN A 240 20.04 6.92 -14.61
C ASN A 240 19.46 6.38 -15.93
N GLY A 241 19.77 7.04 -17.04
CA GLY A 241 19.26 6.72 -18.38
C GLY A 241 19.69 5.35 -18.92
N ASP A 242 20.67 4.70 -18.29
CA ASP A 242 21.05 3.31 -18.53
C ASP A 242 19.94 2.34 -18.09
N ARG A 243 19.32 2.64 -16.94
CA ARG A 243 18.26 1.83 -16.33
C ARG A 243 16.87 2.33 -16.68
N TYR A 244 16.60 3.63 -16.50
CA TYR A 244 15.31 4.27 -16.79
C TYR A 244 15.33 4.82 -18.21
N ARG A 245 14.52 4.24 -19.11
CA ARG A 245 14.48 4.63 -20.54
C ARG A 245 13.29 5.50 -20.90
N ALA A 246 12.26 5.50 -20.05
CA ALA A 246 11.07 6.30 -20.25
C ALA A 246 10.57 6.94 -18.96
N ALA A 247 10.04 8.16 -19.05
CA ALA A 247 9.34 8.79 -17.94
C ALA A 247 8.03 9.47 -18.34
N ALA A 248 7.08 9.48 -17.41
CA ALA A 248 5.84 10.22 -17.52
C ALA A 248 5.75 11.28 -16.41
N LEU A 249 5.43 12.52 -16.78
CA LEU A 249 5.14 13.60 -15.85
C LEU A 249 3.62 13.71 -15.73
N VAL A 250 3.06 13.49 -14.55
CA VAL A 250 1.60 13.36 -14.35
C VAL A 250 1.09 14.50 -13.50
N ASP A 251 0.24 15.35 -14.07
CA ASP A 251 -0.44 16.44 -13.34
C ASP A 251 -1.51 15.87 -12.40
N ASP A 252 -1.42 16.20 -11.11
CA ASP A 252 -2.33 15.72 -10.07
C ASP A 252 -3.67 16.50 -9.97
N GLY A 253 -3.87 17.48 -10.85
CA GLY A 253 -5.02 18.39 -10.88
C GLY A 253 -4.81 19.68 -10.10
N THR A 254 -3.73 19.76 -9.32
CA THR A 254 -3.32 20.93 -8.54
C THR A 254 -1.90 21.40 -8.88
N HIS A 255 -1.02 20.47 -9.25
CA HIS A 255 0.39 20.66 -9.55
C HIS A 255 0.67 20.10 -10.94
N GLY A 256 0.63 20.99 -11.94
CA GLY A 256 1.20 20.74 -13.25
C GLY A 256 2.72 20.98 -13.26
N PRO A 257 3.41 20.60 -14.35
CA PRO A 257 4.83 20.88 -14.49
C PRO A 257 5.06 22.40 -14.57
N ASP A 258 6.02 22.89 -13.80
CA ASP A 258 6.45 24.29 -13.92
C ASP A 258 7.27 24.53 -15.21
N ALA A 259 7.44 25.80 -15.58
CA ALA A 259 8.13 26.18 -16.82
C ALA A 259 9.58 25.68 -16.88
N HIS A 260 10.28 25.63 -15.74
CA HIS A 260 11.65 25.16 -15.65
C HIS A 260 11.72 23.63 -15.83
N LEU A 261 10.76 22.88 -15.29
CA LEU A 261 10.65 21.45 -15.51
C LEU A 261 10.34 21.11 -16.96
N VAL A 262 9.43 21.86 -17.60
CA VAL A 262 9.13 21.70 -19.05
C VAL A 262 10.36 22.02 -19.91
N ASP A 263 11.11 23.07 -19.56
CA ASP A 263 12.33 23.41 -20.28
C ASP A 263 13.39 22.30 -20.15
N ARG A 264 13.63 21.80 -18.92
CA ARG A 264 14.52 20.65 -18.70
C ARG A 264 14.08 19.39 -19.45
N ALA A 265 12.77 19.14 -19.52
CA ALA A 265 12.18 18.02 -20.21
C ALA A 265 12.47 18.06 -21.72
N ARG A 266 12.40 19.24 -22.35
CA ARG A 266 12.73 19.42 -23.78
C ARG A 266 14.19 19.15 -24.11
N HIS A 267 15.07 19.37 -23.14
CA HIS A 267 16.51 19.14 -23.28
C HIS A 267 16.95 17.75 -22.79
N ALA A 268 16.01 16.81 -22.62
CA ALA A 268 16.36 15.43 -22.30
C ALA A 268 17.26 14.82 -23.39
N ALA A 269 18.20 13.96 -22.98
CA ALA A 269 19.15 13.34 -23.90
C ALA A 269 18.44 12.53 -25.00
N PRO A 270 18.98 12.51 -26.23
CA PRO A 270 18.40 11.73 -27.32
C PRO A 270 18.34 10.24 -26.95
N GLY A 271 17.25 9.58 -27.33
CA GLY A 271 16.99 8.16 -27.03
C GLY A 271 16.25 7.91 -25.72
N LEU A 272 15.96 8.94 -24.92
CA LEU A 272 15.07 8.87 -23.77
C LEU A 272 13.65 9.26 -24.18
N SER A 273 12.65 8.53 -23.69
CA SER A 273 11.24 8.80 -23.98
C SER A 273 10.59 9.56 -22.82
N LEU A 274 9.95 10.69 -23.09
CA LEU A 274 9.31 11.51 -22.07
C LEU A 274 7.93 11.94 -22.52
N ARG A 275 6.93 11.85 -21.65
CA ARG A 275 5.57 12.30 -21.94
C ARG A 275 4.94 13.05 -20.76
N LEU A 276 4.27 14.16 -21.06
CA LEU A 276 3.42 14.87 -20.10
C LEU A 276 1.97 14.35 -20.18
N VAL A 277 1.35 14.06 -19.05
CA VAL A 277 -0.08 13.73 -18.97
C VAL A 277 -0.79 14.75 -18.09
N ALA A 278 -1.60 15.62 -18.70
CA ALA A 278 -2.17 16.79 -18.03
C ALA A 278 -3.56 17.17 -18.54
N ALA A 279 -4.22 18.12 -17.86
CA ALA A 279 -5.53 18.64 -18.26
C ALA A 279 -5.49 19.46 -19.57
N THR A 280 -4.32 20.02 -19.86
CA THR A 280 -4.04 20.93 -20.96
C THR A 280 -2.83 20.43 -21.73
N PRO A 281 -2.76 20.68 -23.05
CA PRO A 281 -1.60 20.29 -23.85
C PRO A 281 -0.33 20.98 -23.36
N ALA A 282 0.81 20.29 -23.51
CA ALA A 282 2.10 20.90 -23.26
C ALA A 282 2.35 22.05 -24.25
N ALA A 283 3.17 23.03 -23.83
CA ALA A 283 3.72 23.99 -24.76
C ALA A 283 4.59 23.28 -25.82
N ALA A 284 4.63 23.83 -27.05
CA ALA A 284 5.25 23.21 -28.23
C ALA A 284 6.60 22.52 -27.94
N GLY A 285 6.81 21.33 -28.53
CA GLY A 285 8.07 20.58 -28.44
C GLY A 285 8.16 19.54 -27.32
N LEU A 286 7.09 19.28 -26.57
CA LEU A 286 7.01 18.15 -25.62
C LEU A 286 5.78 17.29 -25.94
N ASP A 287 5.97 15.98 -26.07
CA ASP A 287 4.88 15.04 -26.25
C ASP A 287 3.94 15.07 -25.04
N SER A 288 2.64 15.21 -25.30
CA SER A 288 1.65 15.27 -24.23
C SER A 288 0.35 14.55 -24.58
N ASP A 289 -0.25 13.92 -23.58
CA ASP A 289 -1.61 13.39 -23.61
C ASP A 289 -2.52 14.29 -22.76
N VAL A 290 -3.62 14.74 -23.36
CA VAL A 290 -4.62 15.58 -22.69
C VAL A 290 -5.68 14.68 -22.05
N VAL A 291 -5.71 14.66 -20.72
CA VAL A 291 -6.65 13.86 -19.92
C VAL A 291 -7.30 14.74 -18.87
N HIS A 292 -8.56 15.11 -19.09
CA HIS A 292 -9.27 16.07 -18.25
C HIS A 292 -9.50 15.56 -16.82
N GLN A 293 -9.91 14.31 -16.65
CA GLN A 293 -10.18 13.72 -15.33
C GLN A 293 -8.87 13.40 -14.59
N PRO A 294 -8.59 13.99 -13.41
CA PRO A 294 -7.36 13.73 -12.66
C PRO A 294 -7.13 12.25 -12.35
N THR A 295 -8.21 11.53 -12.02
CA THR A 295 -8.19 10.10 -11.68
C THR A 295 -7.76 9.18 -12.82
N ALA A 296 -7.90 9.64 -14.07
CA ALA A 296 -7.55 8.86 -15.26
C ALA A 296 -6.11 9.11 -15.76
N ARG A 297 -5.44 10.15 -15.27
CA ARG A 297 -4.13 10.58 -15.79
C ARG A 297 -3.03 9.57 -15.50
N LEU A 298 -2.96 9.06 -14.29
CA LEU A 298 -1.97 8.03 -13.94
C LEU A 298 -2.17 6.75 -14.75
N THR A 299 -3.42 6.32 -14.92
CA THR A 299 -3.78 5.17 -15.76
C THR A 299 -3.35 5.38 -17.22
N ALA A 300 -3.55 6.57 -17.77
CA ALA A 300 -3.08 6.91 -19.11
C ALA A 300 -1.54 6.90 -19.20
N ALA A 301 -0.86 7.45 -18.20
CA ALA A 301 0.60 7.44 -18.11
C ALA A 301 1.16 6.01 -18.04
N LEU A 302 0.60 5.15 -17.20
CA LEU A 302 1.04 3.75 -17.08
C LEU A 302 0.79 2.95 -18.36
N ARG A 303 -0.32 3.21 -19.06
CA ARG A 303 -0.57 2.61 -20.37
C ARG A 303 0.53 2.98 -21.36
N TRP A 304 0.85 4.27 -21.45
CA TRP A 304 1.93 4.72 -22.34
C TRP A 304 3.30 4.16 -21.92
N LEU A 305 3.64 4.20 -20.63
CA LEU A 305 4.91 3.65 -20.13
C LEU A 305 5.03 2.14 -20.40
N GLY A 306 3.95 1.39 -20.25
CA GLY A 306 3.94 -0.04 -20.61
C GLY A 306 4.27 -0.31 -22.08
N HIS A 307 3.94 0.63 -22.99
CA HIS A 307 4.36 0.54 -24.39
C HIS A 307 5.83 0.92 -24.61
N GLN A 308 6.41 1.73 -23.72
CA GLN A 308 7.83 2.11 -23.78
C GLN A 308 8.76 1.08 -23.12
N THR A 309 8.23 0.25 -22.21
CA THR A 309 9.00 -0.84 -21.61
C THR A 309 9.13 -2.03 -22.56
N PRO A 310 10.27 -2.75 -22.55
CA PRO A 310 10.43 -3.98 -23.31
C PRO A 310 9.41 -5.05 -22.85
N PRO A 311 9.03 -6.00 -23.72
CA PRO A 311 8.18 -7.11 -23.31
C PRO A 311 8.89 -7.98 -22.26
N PRO A 312 8.14 -8.77 -21.47
CA PRO A 312 8.74 -9.79 -20.59
C PRO A 312 9.68 -10.71 -21.37
N LEU A 313 10.85 -11.00 -20.80
CA LEU A 313 11.89 -11.80 -21.44
C LEU A 313 12.01 -13.15 -20.75
N ALA A 314 11.87 -14.24 -21.52
CA ALA A 314 12.16 -15.58 -21.04
C ALA A 314 13.68 -15.74 -20.83
N SER A 315 14.08 -16.44 -19.76
CA SER A 315 15.48 -16.84 -19.58
C SER A 315 15.90 -17.88 -20.64
N PRO A 316 17.20 -17.93 -21.05
CA PRO A 316 18.31 -17.12 -20.55
C PRO A 316 18.32 -15.71 -21.16
N LEU A 317 18.58 -14.69 -20.34
CA LEU A 317 18.91 -13.35 -20.85
C LEU A 317 20.25 -13.46 -21.56
N VAL A 318 20.22 -13.71 -22.87
CA VAL A 318 21.37 -13.44 -23.71
C VAL A 318 21.49 -11.92 -23.71
N ASP A 319 22.46 -11.41 -22.97
CA ASP A 319 22.82 -10.00 -23.05
C ASP A 319 23.26 -9.72 -24.49
N PRO A 320 22.51 -8.92 -25.28
CA PRO A 320 22.87 -8.66 -26.66
C PRO A 320 24.20 -7.90 -26.79
N ALA A 321 24.72 -7.34 -25.68
CA ALA A 321 26.02 -6.68 -25.65
C ALA A 321 27.21 -7.63 -25.44
N VAL A 322 26.98 -8.89 -25.06
CA VAL A 322 28.07 -9.87 -24.88
C VAL A 322 28.27 -10.63 -26.19
N PRO A 323 29.40 -10.43 -26.91
CA PRO A 323 29.67 -11.19 -28.13
C PRO A 323 29.69 -12.68 -27.78
N ALA A 324 28.93 -13.47 -28.55
CA ALA A 324 28.91 -14.93 -28.42
C ALA A 324 30.35 -15.42 -28.40
N SER A 325 30.76 -16.05 -27.30
CA SER A 325 32.09 -16.64 -27.15
C SER A 325 32.27 -17.64 -28.28
N GLY A 326 33.08 -17.25 -29.27
CA GLY A 326 33.37 -18.04 -30.45
C GLY A 326 33.93 -19.39 -30.03
N GLY A 327 33.12 -20.44 -30.19
CA GLY A 327 33.58 -21.81 -30.11
C GLY A 327 34.45 -22.10 -31.32
N THR A 328 35.77 -22.03 -31.16
CA THR A 328 36.72 -22.66 -32.07
C THR A 328 36.60 -24.17 -31.91
N ARG A 329 36.17 -24.84 -32.97
CA ARG A 329 36.35 -26.28 -33.19
C ARG A 329 37.79 -26.59 -33.51
#